data_AF-A0A507FM65-F1
#
_entry.id   AF-A0A507FM65-F1
#
_cell.length_a   1.000
_cell.length_b   1.000
_cell.length_c   1.000
_cell.angle_alpha   90.00
_cell.angle_beta   90.00
_cell.angle_gamma   90.00
#
_symmetry.space_group_name_H-M   'P 1'
#
loop_
_entity.id
_entity.type
_entity.pdbx_description
1 polymer ?
#
loop_
_entity_poly.entity_id
_entity_poly.type
_entity_poly.pdbx_seq_one_letter_code
_entity_poly.pdbx_strand_id
1 'polypeptide(L)'
;MDERERDDMPPAALSKKDKRAKDFTDRIDLIGREFQEGKERIYFEKLAAFKQELRDVQDGTHQEFEERVALLEFERKAAIKRAELLRNYQLECANSMYQAEKEAYDQEYLAEKQGLRDKILHQLEERRKKLKEDRENFDLTHEVASDAQKTMYTRKTTRAQAAKQPDDKNGYGRGKPKGKDKNGPTLPVTLKDQEVNEDFAELKRKLY
;
A
#
# COMPACT_ATOMS: atom_id res chain seq x y z
N MET A 1 -17.69 105.95 -70.69
CA MET A 1 -17.33 105.20 -69.47
C MET A 1 -18.54 104.37 -69.10
N ASP A 2 -18.65 103.17 -69.67
CA ASP A 2 -19.77 102.25 -69.44
C ASP A 2 -19.22 101.10 -68.59
N GLU A 3 -19.80 100.84 -67.42
CA GLU A 3 -19.31 99.88 -66.42
C GLU A 3 -19.57 98.41 -66.80
N ARG A 4 -19.94 98.15 -68.06
CA ARG A 4 -20.42 96.86 -68.57
C ARG A 4 -19.38 96.00 -69.28
N GLU A 5 -18.11 96.38 -69.27
CA GLU A 5 -16.99 95.59 -69.83
C GLU A 5 -16.13 94.89 -68.76
N ARG A 6 -16.43 95.04 -67.46
CA ARG A 6 -15.62 94.45 -66.38
C ARG A 6 -15.94 92.98 -66.05
N ASP A 7 -17.05 92.44 -66.55
CA ASP A 7 -17.54 91.10 -66.15
C ASP A 7 -17.23 89.97 -67.14
N ASP A 8 -16.53 90.23 -68.26
CA ASP A 8 -16.24 89.22 -69.29
C ASP A 8 -14.73 88.91 -69.42
N MET A 9 -14.02 88.92 -68.28
CA MET A 9 -12.63 88.45 -68.23
C MET A 9 -12.62 86.91 -68.20
N PRO A 10 -12.05 86.22 -69.21
CA PRO A 10 -11.98 84.76 -69.20
C PRO A 10 -11.20 84.30 -67.96
N PRO A 11 -11.63 83.22 -67.29
CA PRO A 11 -11.01 82.76 -66.06
C PRO A 11 -9.52 82.56 -66.31
N ALA A 12 -8.69 83.26 -65.51
CA ALA A 12 -7.25 83.27 -65.66
C ALA A 12 -6.72 81.83 -65.83
N ALA A 13 -6.17 81.53 -67.01
CA ALA A 13 -5.64 80.21 -67.31
C ALA A 13 -4.52 79.89 -66.31
N LEU A 14 -4.76 78.92 -65.44
CA LEU A 14 -3.82 78.47 -64.40
C LEU A 14 -2.40 78.34 -64.98
N SER A 15 -1.42 78.94 -64.30
CA SER A 15 -0.02 78.82 -64.69
C SER A 15 0.37 77.35 -64.73
N LYS A 16 1.32 76.95 -65.59
CA LYS A 16 1.83 75.56 -65.63
C LYS A 16 2.28 75.07 -64.24
N LYS A 17 2.72 75.98 -63.37
CA LYS A 17 3.09 75.69 -61.98
C LYS A 17 1.87 75.38 -61.11
N ASP A 18 0.77 76.11 -61.27
CA ASP A 18 -0.47 75.91 -60.51
C ASP A 18 -1.19 74.62 -60.94
N LYS A 19 -1.14 74.28 -62.23
CA LYS A 19 -1.64 72.98 -62.73
C LYS A 19 -0.88 71.81 -62.10
N ARG A 20 0.47 71.88 -62.07
CA ARG A 20 1.29 70.85 -61.41
C ARG A 20 1.06 70.76 -59.90
N ALA A 21 0.84 71.89 -59.24
CA ALA A 21 0.52 71.91 -57.80
C ALA A 21 -0.83 71.24 -57.54
N LYS A 22 -1.84 71.54 -58.36
CA LYS A 22 -3.16 70.90 -58.29
C LYS A 22 -3.09 69.40 -58.56
N ASP A 23 -2.40 68.97 -59.61
CA ASP A 23 -2.23 67.54 -59.93
C ASP A 23 -1.54 66.78 -58.78
N PHE A 24 -0.58 67.42 -58.10
CA PHE A 24 0.09 66.84 -56.94
C PHE A 24 -0.86 66.73 -55.73
N THR A 25 -1.64 67.78 -55.44
CA THR A 25 -2.67 67.76 -54.39
C THR A 25 -3.72 66.68 -54.66
N ASP A 26 -4.27 66.63 -55.88
CA ASP A 26 -5.28 65.64 -56.27
C ASP A 26 -4.75 64.20 -56.11
N ARG A 27 -3.45 63.99 -56.39
CA ARG A 27 -2.79 62.70 -56.20
C ARG A 27 -2.60 62.35 -54.72
N ILE A 28 -2.22 63.31 -53.88
CA ILE A 28 -2.11 63.12 -52.43
C ILE A 28 -3.49 62.83 -51.82
N ASP A 29 -4.53 63.52 -52.26
CA ASP A 29 -5.92 63.31 -51.81
C ASP A 29 -6.46 61.95 -52.24
N LEU A 30 -6.08 61.47 -53.43
CA LEU A 30 -6.40 60.11 -53.87
C LEU A 30 -5.72 59.07 -52.96
N ILE A 31 -4.41 59.20 -52.72
CA ILE A 31 -3.67 58.29 -51.83
C ILE A 31 -4.27 58.30 -50.41
N GLY A 32 -4.64 59.48 -49.89
CA GLY A 32 -5.27 59.62 -48.59
C GLY A 32 -6.62 58.88 -48.50
N ARG A 33 -7.44 58.96 -49.55
CA ARG A 33 -8.71 58.22 -49.63
C ARG A 33 -8.49 56.71 -49.73
N GLU A 34 -7.61 56.26 -50.62
CA GLU A 34 -7.28 54.83 -50.76
C GLU A 34 -6.74 54.24 -49.46
N PHE A 35 -5.90 54.99 -48.74
CA PHE A 35 -5.40 54.60 -47.43
C PHE A 35 -6.53 54.48 -46.40
N GLN A 36 -7.43 55.45 -46.34
CA GLN A 36 -8.55 55.45 -45.41
C GLN A 36 -9.54 54.31 -45.72
N GLU A 37 -9.87 54.08 -46.98
CA GLU A 37 -10.72 52.97 -47.43
C GLU A 37 -10.07 51.61 -47.10
N GLY A 38 -8.76 51.46 -47.35
CA GLY A 38 -8.02 50.26 -47.01
C GLY A 38 -8.00 49.99 -45.51
N LYS A 39 -7.80 51.04 -44.70
CA LYS A 39 -7.86 50.98 -43.24
C LYS A 39 -9.24 50.55 -42.76
N GLU A 40 -10.30 51.17 -43.26
CA GLU A 40 -11.68 50.83 -42.90
C GLU A 40 -12.01 49.38 -43.27
N ARG A 41 -11.61 48.92 -44.47
CA ARG A 41 -11.80 47.53 -44.89
C ARG A 41 -11.15 46.55 -43.91
N ILE A 42 -9.90 46.80 -43.51
CA ILE A 42 -9.19 45.96 -42.53
C ILE A 42 -9.95 45.91 -41.20
N TYR A 43 -10.44 47.05 -40.70
CA TYR A 43 -11.22 47.07 -39.46
C TYR A 43 -12.54 46.31 -39.58
N PHE A 44 -13.25 46.44 -40.70
CA PHE A 44 -14.47 45.68 -40.95
C PHE A 44 -14.21 44.17 -40.98
N GLU A 45 -13.17 43.74 -41.70
CA GLU A 45 -12.76 42.33 -41.76
C GLU A 45 -12.37 41.79 -40.38
N LYS A 46 -11.58 42.55 -39.60
CA LYS A 46 -11.19 42.17 -38.24
C LYS A 46 -12.38 42.09 -37.29
N LEU A 47 -13.29 43.07 -37.35
CA LEU A 47 -14.50 43.06 -36.53
C LEU A 47 -15.40 41.87 -36.88
N ALA A 48 -15.52 41.53 -38.17
CA ALA A 48 -16.29 40.37 -38.61
C ALA A 48 -15.65 39.05 -38.11
N ALA A 49 -14.32 38.93 -38.20
CA ALA A 49 -13.59 37.79 -37.68
C ALA A 49 -13.78 37.63 -36.17
N PHE A 50 -13.62 38.69 -35.37
CA PHE A 50 -13.82 38.63 -33.92
C PHE A 50 -15.27 38.32 -33.54
N LYS A 51 -16.26 38.82 -34.29
CA LYS A 51 -17.67 38.47 -34.06
C LYS A 51 -17.93 36.99 -34.36
N GLN A 52 -17.26 36.44 -35.37
CA GLN A 52 -17.38 35.02 -35.69
C GLN A 52 -16.73 34.17 -34.60
N GLU A 53 -15.49 34.48 -34.23
CA GLU A 53 -14.75 33.79 -33.17
C GLU A 53 -15.51 33.82 -31.84
N LEU A 54 -16.10 34.96 -31.48
CA LEU A 54 -16.94 35.07 -30.28
C LEU A 54 -18.17 34.16 -30.34
N ARG A 55 -18.81 34.04 -31.51
CA ARG A 55 -19.93 33.09 -31.70
C ARG A 55 -19.45 31.66 -31.57
N ASP A 56 -18.36 31.30 -32.22
CA ASP A 56 -17.80 29.94 -32.16
C ASP A 56 -17.45 29.55 -30.71
N VAL A 57 -16.94 30.50 -29.91
CA VAL A 57 -16.69 30.29 -28.47
C VAL A 57 -18.00 30.13 -27.68
N GLN A 58 -19.02 30.95 -27.95
CA GLN A 58 -20.32 30.87 -27.28
C GLN A 58 -21.07 29.57 -27.60
N ASP A 59 -20.99 29.13 -28.85
CA ASP A 59 -21.59 27.89 -29.34
C ASP A 59 -20.76 26.66 -28.95
N GLY A 60 -19.55 26.87 -28.41
CA GLY A 60 -18.63 25.81 -27.99
C GLY A 60 -17.98 25.05 -29.15
N THR A 61 -18.02 25.59 -30.36
CA THR A 61 -17.41 25.02 -31.58
C THR A 61 -16.05 25.62 -31.90
N HIS A 62 -15.54 26.51 -31.04
CA HIS A 62 -14.20 27.07 -31.20
C HIS A 62 -13.15 25.97 -31.09
N GLN A 63 -12.24 25.91 -32.06
CA GLN A 63 -11.26 24.82 -32.19
C GLN A 63 -10.45 24.58 -30.91
N GLU A 64 -9.87 25.64 -30.32
CA GLU A 64 -9.07 25.49 -29.09
C GLU A 64 -9.90 24.96 -27.90
N PHE A 65 -11.20 25.27 -27.87
CA PHE A 65 -12.10 24.77 -26.84
C PHE A 65 -12.38 23.27 -27.05
N GLU A 66 -12.68 22.85 -28.28
CA GLU A 66 -12.88 21.44 -28.62
C GLU A 66 -11.63 20.60 -28.33
N GLU A 67 -10.44 21.10 -28.68
CA GLU A 67 -9.16 20.45 -28.37
C GLU A 67 -8.97 20.27 -26.86
N ARG A 68 -9.27 21.32 -26.07
CA ARG A 68 -9.22 21.27 -24.60
C ARG A 68 -10.19 20.23 -24.04
N VAL A 69 -11.41 20.17 -24.57
CA VAL A 69 -12.43 19.19 -24.17
C VAL A 69 -11.97 17.77 -24.50
N ALA A 70 -11.44 17.54 -25.69
CA ALA A 70 -10.94 16.23 -26.11
C ALA A 70 -9.79 15.73 -25.21
N LEU A 71 -8.89 16.63 -24.80
CA LEU A 71 -7.81 16.31 -23.85
C LEU A 71 -8.38 15.89 -22.48
N LEU A 72 -9.32 16.67 -21.95
CA LEU A 72 -9.96 16.36 -20.67
C LEU A 72 -10.74 15.03 -20.72
N GLU A 73 -11.41 14.73 -21.84
CA GLU A 73 -12.06 13.45 -22.04
C GLU A 73 -11.06 12.28 -22.06
N PHE A 74 -9.92 12.47 -22.72
CA PHE A 74 -8.85 11.47 -22.76
C PHE A 74 -8.31 11.19 -21.35
N GLU A 75 -8.02 12.24 -20.58
CA GLU A 75 -7.58 12.12 -19.19
C GLU A 75 -8.63 11.42 -18.32
N ARG A 76 -9.91 11.79 -18.47
CA ARG A 76 -11.02 11.14 -17.75
C ARG A 76 -11.09 9.65 -18.07
N LYS A 77 -11.03 9.27 -19.35
CA LYS A 77 -11.05 7.87 -19.80
C LYS A 77 -9.85 7.10 -19.24
N ALA A 78 -8.67 7.72 -19.23
CA ALA A 78 -7.47 7.13 -18.65
C ALA A 78 -7.60 6.94 -17.12
N ALA A 79 -8.14 7.92 -16.41
CA ALA A 79 -8.36 7.84 -14.97
C ALA A 79 -9.35 6.72 -14.59
N ILE A 80 -10.47 6.60 -15.32
CA ILE A 80 -11.45 5.51 -15.13
C ILE A 80 -10.76 4.16 -15.33
N LYS A 81 -10.02 3.99 -16.42
CA LYS A 81 -9.30 2.74 -16.70
C LYS A 81 -8.31 2.39 -15.60
N ARG A 82 -7.53 3.36 -15.10
CA ARG A 82 -6.62 3.13 -13.96
C ARG A 82 -7.36 2.69 -12.71
N ALA A 83 -8.49 3.32 -12.40
CA ALA A 83 -9.31 2.96 -11.24
C ALA A 83 -9.90 1.54 -11.36
N GLU A 84 -10.37 1.15 -12.54
CA GLU A 84 -10.85 -0.20 -12.82
C GLU A 84 -9.75 -1.26 -12.64
N LEU A 85 -8.55 -1.00 -13.19
CA LEU A 85 -7.40 -1.89 -13.03
C LEU A 85 -7.02 -2.03 -11.55
N LEU A 86 -6.95 -0.91 -10.82
CA LEU A 86 -6.61 -0.92 -9.39
C LEU A 86 -7.64 -1.73 -8.59
N ARG A 87 -8.93 -1.53 -8.84
CA ARG A 87 -10.01 -2.29 -8.19
C ARG A 87 -9.85 -3.79 -8.45
N ASN A 88 -9.64 -4.18 -9.71
CA ASN A 88 -9.51 -5.59 -10.06
C ASN A 88 -8.27 -6.23 -9.40
N TYR A 89 -7.15 -5.52 -9.41
CA TYR A 89 -5.93 -5.94 -8.72
C TYR A 89 -6.16 -6.13 -7.21
N GLN A 90 -6.81 -5.17 -6.55
CA GLN A 90 -7.12 -5.27 -5.12
C GLN A 90 -8.02 -6.47 -4.80
N LEU A 91 -9.02 -6.74 -5.65
CA LEU A 91 -9.89 -7.91 -5.51
C LEU A 91 -9.10 -9.22 -5.68
N GLU A 92 -8.19 -9.27 -6.65
CA GLU A 92 -7.33 -10.44 -6.89
C GLU A 92 -6.40 -10.68 -5.70
N CYS A 93 -5.77 -9.63 -5.18
CA CYS A 93 -4.94 -9.72 -3.96
C CYS A 93 -5.75 -10.21 -2.76
N ALA A 94 -6.93 -9.64 -2.51
CA ALA A 94 -7.79 -10.05 -1.41
C ALA A 94 -8.23 -11.52 -1.54
N ASN A 95 -8.60 -11.95 -2.74
CA ASN A 95 -8.95 -13.35 -3.00
C ASN A 95 -7.76 -14.29 -2.81
N SER A 96 -6.57 -13.91 -3.27
CA SER A 96 -5.34 -14.68 -3.11
C SER A 96 -4.97 -14.82 -1.63
N MET A 97 -5.02 -13.73 -0.87
CA MET A 97 -4.79 -13.75 0.58
C MET A 97 -5.80 -14.65 1.29
N TYR A 98 -7.08 -14.53 0.97
CA TYR A 98 -8.13 -15.36 1.54
C TYR A 98 -7.91 -16.85 1.25
N GLN A 99 -7.54 -17.20 0.01
CA GLN A 99 -7.25 -18.59 -0.36
C GLN A 99 -6.04 -19.13 0.40
N ALA A 100 -4.93 -18.37 0.43
CA ALA A 100 -3.73 -18.76 1.14
C ALA A 100 -3.98 -18.94 2.65
N GLU A 101 -4.74 -18.05 3.26
CA GLU A 101 -5.09 -18.13 4.67
C GLU A 101 -6.00 -19.34 4.96
N LYS A 102 -6.99 -19.60 4.09
CA LYS A 102 -7.84 -20.79 4.19
C LYS A 102 -7.01 -22.08 4.12
N GLU A 103 -6.09 -22.17 3.15
CA GLU A 103 -5.21 -23.33 3.01
C GLU A 103 -4.28 -23.50 4.21
N ALA A 104 -3.76 -22.41 4.77
CA ALA A 104 -2.95 -22.44 5.98
C ALA A 104 -3.73 -22.97 7.18
N TYR A 105 -4.97 -22.52 7.40
CA TYR A 105 -5.83 -23.04 8.47
C TYR A 105 -6.16 -24.52 8.28
N ASP A 106 -6.47 -24.94 7.05
CA ASP A 106 -6.76 -26.36 6.76
C ASP A 106 -5.53 -27.24 7.05
N GLN A 107 -4.33 -26.78 6.69
CA GLN A 107 -3.07 -27.48 6.98
C GLN A 107 -2.78 -27.53 8.49
N GLU A 108 -2.93 -26.41 9.20
CA GLU A 108 -2.73 -26.34 10.65
C GLU A 108 -3.69 -27.27 11.39
N TYR A 109 -4.97 -27.27 11.02
CA TYR A 109 -5.98 -28.16 11.60
C TYR A 109 -5.61 -29.64 11.39
N LEU A 110 -5.21 -30.02 10.18
CA LEU A 110 -4.79 -31.39 9.89
C LEU A 110 -3.53 -31.79 10.67
N ALA A 111 -2.55 -30.89 10.74
CA ALA A 111 -1.32 -31.10 11.49
C ALA A 111 -1.58 -31.26 13.00
N GLU A 112 -2.43 -30.41 13.59
CA GLU A 112 -2.77 -30.49 15.01
C GLU A 112 -3.55 -31.78 15.32
N LYS A 113 -4.52 -32.13 14.47
CA LYS A 113 -5.27 -33.38 14.59
C LYS A 113 -4.36 -34.60 14.54
N GLN A 114 -3.37 -34.61 13.64
CA GLN A 114 -2.38 -35.67 13.57
C GLN A 114 -1.46 -35.67 14.79
N GLY A 115 -0.93 -34.52 15.19
CA GLY A 115 -0.08 -34.38 16.38
C GLY A 115 -0.77 -34.84 17.66
N LEU A 116 -2.07 -34.60 17.82
CA LEU A 116 -2.86 -35.12 18.94
C LEU A 116 -2.95 -36.65 18.93
N ARG A 117 -3.16 -37.26 17.76
CA ARG A 117 -3.18 -38.72 17.62
C ARG A 117 -1.83 -39.32 17.98
N ASP A 118 -0.75 -38.77 17.44
CA ASP A 118 0.61 -39.24 17.69
C ASP A 118 0.97 -39.10 19.18
N LYS A 119 0.57 -37.99 19.82
CA LYS A 119 0.75 -37.77 21.25
C LYS A 119 0.01 -38.82 22.10
N ILE A 120 -1.22 -39.19 21.74
CA ILE A 120 -1.98 -40.23 22.45
C ILE A 120 -1.32 -41.59 22.26
N LEU A 121 -0.94 -41.94 21.03
CA LEU A 121 -0.25 -43.20 20.74
C LEU A 121 1.05 -43.32 21.54
N HIS A 122 1.87 -42.27 21.52
CA HIS A 122 3.11 -42.23 22.27
C HIS A 122 2.88 -42.40 23.79
N GLN A 123 1.86 -41.75 24.36
CA GLN A 123 1.51 -41.94 25.78
C GLN A 123 1.07 -43.38 26.10
N LEU A 124 0.35 -44.05 25.18
CA LEU A 124 -0.04 -45.45 25.35
C LEU A 124 1.16 -46.38 25.27
N GLU A 125 2.08 -46.13 24.35
CA GLU A 125 3.33 -46.90 24.20
C GLU A 125 4.23 -46.75 25.44
N GLU A 126 4.42 -45.54 25.95
CA GLU A 126 5.18 -45.27 27.17
C GLU A 126 4.54 -45.96 28.39
N ARG A 127 3.20 -45.90 28.53
CA ARG A 127 2.49 -46.64 29.59
C ARG A 127 2.69 -48.15 29.45
N ARG A 128 2.60 -48.68 28.23
CA ARG A 128 2.82 -50.11 27.97
C ARG A 128 4.25 -50.52 28.31
N LYS A 129 5.25 -49.72 27.94
CA LYS A 129 6.66 -49.95 28.25
C LYS A 129 6.88 -49.94 29.76
N LYS A 130 6.37 -48.92 30.45
CA LYS A 130 6.45 -48.83 31.91
C LYS A 130 5.82 -50.04 32.62
N LEU A 131 4.65 -50.51 32.17
CA LEU A 131 4.03 -51.71 32.73
C LEU A 131 4.86 -52.99 32.50
N LYS A 132 5.58 -53.08 31.38
CA LYS A 132 6.52 -54.19 31.14
C LYS A 132 7.72 -54.09 32.08
N GLU A 133 8.32 -52.92 32.21
CA GLU A 133 9.45 -52.66 33.13
C GLU A 133 9.03 -52.95 34.59
N ASP A 134 7.88 -52.48 35.03
CA ASP A 134 7.36 -52.74 36.38
C ASP A 134 7.13 -54.24 36.62
N ARG A 135 6.67 -55.00 35.60
CA ARG A 135 6.53 -56.46 35.66
C ARG A 135 7.89 -57.16 35.75
N GLU A 136 8.83 -56.82 34.87
CA GLU A 136 10.18 -57.41 34.87
C GLU A 136 10.89 -57.14 36.21
N ASN A 137 10.75 -55.92 36.75
CA ASN A 137 11.28 -55.55 38.06
C ASN A 137 10.63 -56.34 39.20
N PHE A 138 9.31 -56.58 39.14
CA PHE A 138 8.61 -57.42 40.11
C PHE A 138 9.10 -58.88 40.05
N ASP A 139 9.18 -59.45 38.85
CA ASP A 139 9.63 -60.83 38.64
C ASP A 139 11.07 -61.02 39.17
N LEU A 140 11.98 -60.07 38.86
CA LEU A 140 13.35 -60.07 39.38
C LEU A 140 13.41 -59.95 40.92
N THR A 141 12.62 -59.04 41.50
CA THR A 141 12.58 -58.84 42.96
C THR A 141 12.03 -60.08 43.66
N HIS A 142 11.01 -60.72 43.09
CA HIS A 142 10.43 -61.95 43.61
C HIS A 142 11.43 -63.13 43.56
N GLU A 143 12.18 -63.29 42.47
CA GLU A 143 13.23 -64.30 42.34
C GLU A 143 14.32 -64.12 43.41
N VAL A 144 14.83 -62.90 43.56
CA VAL A 144 15.83 -62.56 44.59
C VAL A 144 15.30 -62.80 46.01
N ALA A 145 14.04 -62.45 46.29
CA ALA A 145 13.44 -62.69 47.59
C ALA A 145 13.24 -64.19 47.88
N SER A 146 12.82 -64.97 46.89
CA SER A 146 12.70 -66.43 46.98
C SER A 146 14.06 -67.09 47.25
N ASP A 147 15.11 -66.65 46.54
CA ASP A 147 16.46 -67.19 46.74
C ASP A 147 17.09 -66.74 48.07
N ALA A 148 16.79 -65.52 48.52
CA ALA A 148 17.12 -65.08 49.88
C ALA A 148 16.43 -65.96 50.93
N GLN A 149 15.14 -66.32 50.75
CA GLN A 149 14.46 -67.26 51.65
C GLN A 149 15.11 -68.65 51.65
N LYS A 150 15.49 -69.20 50.49
CA LYS A 150 16.21 -70.49 50.41
C LYS A 150 17.56 -70.46 51.15
N THR A 151 18.28 -69.34 51.11
CA THR A 151 19.57 -69.17 51.82
C THR A 151 19.42 -68.87 53.31
N MET A 152 18.25 -68.44 53.78
CA MET A 152 17.94 -68.25 55.22
C MET A 152 17.62 -69.58 55.94
N TYR A 153 17.07 -70.58 55.25
CA TYR A 153 16.85 -71.91 55.86
C TYR A 153 18.14 -72.72 56.07
N THR A 154 19.27 -72.30 55.49
CA THR A 154 20.57 -72.98 55.61
C THR A 154 21.55 -72.31 56.57
N ARG A 155 21.18 -71.22 57.26
CA ARG A 155 22.06 -70.54 58.22
C ARG A 155 21.44 -70.48 59.62
N LYS A 156 21.58 -71.57 60.35
CA LYS A 156 21.60 -71.56 61.83
C LYS A 156 23.05 -71.77 62.29
N THR A 157 23.45 -71.02 63.33
CA THR A 157 24.76 -70.98 64.04
C THR A 157 25.81 -70.10 63.33
N THR A 158 26.48 -69.08 63.92
CA THR A 158 26.86 -68.79 65.32
C THR A 158 27.29 -67.31 65.50
N ARG A 159 26.88 -66.70 66.65
CA ARG A 159 27.59 -65.74 67.57
C ARG A 159 28.03 -64.35 67.03
N ALA A 160 27.52 -63.19 67.51
CA ALA A 160 27.69 -62.52 68.83
C ALA A 160 29.19 -62.31 69.20
N GLN A 161 29.75 -61.14 69.59
CA GLN A 161 29.30 -59.81 70.05
C GLN A 161 30.44 -58.79 69.77
N ALA A 162 30.14 -57.49 69.69
CA ALA A 162 30.98 -56.43 70.29
C ALA A 162 30.27 -55.06 70.15
N ALA A 163 29.64 -54.61 71.23
CA ALA A 163 29.21 -53.24 71.42
C ALA A 163 30.34 -52.45 72.08
N LYS A 164 30.70 -51.27 71.56
CA LYS A 164 31.13 -50.08 72.33
C LYS A 164 30.91 -48.80 71.51
N GLN A 165 30.07 -47.92 72.04
CA GLN A 165 30.01 -46.48 71.77
C GLN A 165 30.95 -45.77 72.78
N PRO A 166 31.45 -44.55 72.52
CA PRO A 166 30.63 -43.36 72.81
C PRO A 166 30.80 -42.17 71.85
N ASP A 167 29.94 -41.19 72.10
CA ASP A 167 29.65 -39.91 71.46
C ASP A 167 30.85 -38.94 71.31
N ASP A 168 30.84 -38.03 70.30
CA ASP A 168 30.38 -36.63 70.49
C ASP A 168 30.36 -35.79 69.17
N LYS A 169 29.26 -35.03 69.04
CA LYS A 169 28.94 -33.74 68.37
C LYS A 169 29.53 -33.23 67.03
N ASN A 170 28.56 -32.64 66.30
CA ASN A 170 28.53 -31.41 65.50
C ASN A 170 28.93 -31.41 64.01
N GLY A 171 27.96 -31.01 63.15
CA GLY A 171 28.24 -30.61 61.76
C GLY A 171 26.99 -30.44 60.88
N TYR A 172 26.35 -29.27 60.98
CA TYR A 172 25.46 -28.57 60.03
C TYR A 172 25.13 -29.19 58.65
N GLY A 173 23.86 -29.13 58.23
CA GLY A 173 23.53 -29.14 56.80
C GLY A 173 22.07 -29.31 56.42
N ARG A 174 21.37 -28.17 56.23
CA ARG A 174 20.04 -28.00 55.62
C ARG A 174 19.82 -28.82 54.33
N GLY A 175 18.56 -29.23 54.07
CA GLY A 175 18.01 -29.21 52.71
C GLY A 175 16.89 -30.21 52.40
N LYS A 176 15.63 -29.77 52.51
CA LYS A 176 14.53 -30.27 51.66
C LYS A 176 14.60 -29.56 50.30
N PRO A 177 14.16 -30.19 49.21
CA PRO A 177 12.95 -29.68 48.52
C PRO A 177 12.05 -30.83 48.02
N LYS A 178 10.71 -30.79 48.16
CA LYS A 178 9.72 -30.09 47.30
C LYS A 178 10.03 -30.29 45.81
N GLY A 179 9.21 -31.00 45.05
CA GLY A 179 7.88 -30.54 44.63
C GLY A 179 7.97 -30.15 43.15
N LYS A 180 7.08 -30.70 42.33
CA LYS A 180 6.95 -30.46 40.88
C LYS A 180 6.80 -28.96 40.59
N ASP A 181 7.37 -28.49 39.49
CA ASP A 181 6.67 -27.77 38.41
C ASP A 181 7.62 -27.56 37.23
N LYS A 182 7.20 -28.05 36.05
CA LYS A 182 7.90 -27.86 34.77
C LYS A 182 7.16 -26.77 34.02
N ASN A 183 7.53 -25.51 34.23
CA ASN A 183 7.10 -24.43 33.36
C ASN A 183 8.08 -24.35 32.19
N GLY A 184 7.65 -24.83 31.02
CA GLY A 184 8.30 -24.47 29.76
C GLY A 184 8.09 -22.98 29.46
N PRO A 185 8.89 -22.38 28.55
CA PRO A 185 8.79 -20.97 28.25
C PRO A 185 7.46 -20.69 27.54
N THR A 186 6.55 -19.99 28.22
CA THR A 186 5.39 -19.35 27.60
C THR A 186 5.92 -18.18 26.78
N LEU A 187 5.81 -18.24 25.45
CA LEU A 187 6.04 -17.08 24.58
C LEU A 187 4.79 -16.19 24.66
N PRO A 188 4.85 -14.98 25.23
CA PRO A 188 3.72 -14.07 25.17
C PRO A 188 3.74 -13.42 23.78
N VAL A 189 2.95 -13.96 22.85
CA VAL A 189 2.63 -13.29 21.59
C VAL A 189 1.54 -12.25 21.89
N THR A 190 1.93 -11.18 22.55
CA THR A 190 1.14 -9.95 22.61
C THR A 190 2.04 -8.86 22.07
N LEU A 191 1.78 -8.45 20.83
CA LEU A 191 2.42 -7.28 20.24
C LEU A 191 2.23 -6.11 21.20
N LYS A 192 3.31 -5.38 21.46
CA LYS A 192 3.23 -4.21 22.36
C LYS A 192 2.44 -3.13 21.64
N ASP A 193 1.64 -2.36 22.38
CA ASP A 193 0.90 -1.22 21.81
C ASP A 193 1.80 -0.22 21.07
N GLN A 194 3.10 -0.20 21.39
CA GLN A 194 4.10 0.58 20.67
C GLN A 194 4.33 0.08 19.24
N GLU A 195 4.45 -1.23 19.03
CA GLU A 195 4.67 -1.85 17.71
C GLU A 195 3.44 -1.63 16.82
N VAL A 196 2.23 -1.78 17.40
CA VAL A 196 0.96 -1.51 16.70
C VAL A 196 0.86 -0.04 16.25
N ASN A 197 1.31 0.89 17.08
CA ASN A 197 1.25 2.31 16.77
C ASN A 197 2.30 2.74 15.74
N GLU A 198 3.47 2.11 15.74
CA GLU A 198 4.51 2.32 14.73
C GLU A 198 4.04 1.85 13.35
N ASP A 199 3.49 0.63 13.27
CA ASP A 199 2.94 0.08 12.03
C ASP A 199 1.77 0.94 11.51
N PHE A 200 0.91 1.42 12.41
CA PHE A 200 -0.20 2.31 12.05
C PHE A 200 0.26 3.68 11.54
N ALA A 201 1.35 4.21 12.11
CA ALA A 201 1.96 5.45 11.64
C ALA A 201 2.61 5.28 10.26
N GLU A 202 3.21 4.11 10.00
CA GLU A 202 3.80 3.79 8.71
C GLU A 202 2.74 3.62 7.61
N LEU A 203 1.61 3.00 7.95
CA LEU A 203 0.44 2.91 7.05
C LEU A 203 -0.12 4.28 6.70
N LYS A 204 -0.21 5.20 7.67
CA LYS A 204 -0.66 6.59 7.41
C LYS A 204 0.30 7.37 6.53
N ARG A 205 1.61 7.12 6.64
CA ARG A 205 2.63 7.76 5.77
C ARG A 205 2.56 7.30 4.32
N LYS A 206 2.12 6.07 4.06
CA LYS A 206 2.00 5.52 2.69
C LYS A 206 0.68 5.91 1.99
N LEU A 207 -0.20 6.62 2.69
CA LEU A 207 -1.54 7.02 2.23
C LEU A 207 -1.65 8.51 1.83
N TYR A 208 -0.54 9.26 1.89
CA TYR A 208 -0.37 10.63 1.37
C TYR A 208 0.92 10.71 0.56
#